data_AF-C4Y9R4-F1
#
_entry.id   AF-C4Y9R4-F1
#
_cell.length_a   1.000
_cell.length_b   1.000
_cell.length_c   1.000
_cell.angle_alpha   90.00
_cell.angle_beta   90.00
_cell.angle_gamma   90.00
#
_symmetry.space_group_name_H-M   'P 1'
#
loop_
_entity.id
_entity.type
_entity.pdbx_description
1 polymer ?
#
loop_
_entity_poly.entity_id
_entity_poly.type
_entity_poly.pdbx_seq_one_letter_code
_entity_poly.pdbx_strand_id
1 'polypeptide(L)'
;MRYVFGHNKDPEKLSRTGNYSLLGGIMLLQFAVKLLLKIQNATSQDDSQEEDVATPSGVFTEVKQLESVQTSIDSDQKLASRLNIDLSDPKQLPYLPESSRGCMLCLSPMVNPAAANCGHIFCWSCIVDWIRDHPECPLCRQVCLEQNLLPLC
;
A
#
# COMPACT_ATOMS: atom_id res chain seq x y z
N MET A 1 -11.88 3.83 34.20
CA MET A 1 -11.86 4.23 32.78
C MET A 1 -13.26 4.76 32.42
N ARG A 2 -13.48 6.08 32.39
CA ARG A 2 -14.71 6.68 31.86
C ARG A 2 -14.32 7.91 31.04
N TYR A 3 -14.32 7.77 29.72
CA TYR A 3 -14.35 8.91 28.82
C TYR A 3 -15.80 9.09 28.38
N VAL A 4 -16.42 10.18 28.82
CA VAL A 4 -17.77 10.59 28.41
C VAL A 4 -17.61 11.52 27.22
N PHE A 5 -18.05 11.05 26.06
CA PHE A 5 -18.20 11.87 24.86
C PHE A 5 -19.40 12.81 25.02
N GLY A 6 -19.15 14.10 24.92
CA GLY A 6 -20.17 15.14 24.84
C GLY A 6 -19.74 16.23 23.89
N HIS A 7 -19.79 15.98 22.58
CA HIS A 7 -19.66 17.03 21.59
C HIS A 7 -21.03 17.70 21.42
N ASN A 8 -21.25 18.81 22.13
CA ASN A 8 -22.32 19.75 21.79
C ASN A 8 -21.88 20.53 20.55
N LYS A 9 -22.45 20.24 19.38
CA LYS A 9 -22.22 21.06 18.18
C LYS A 9 -23.16 22.25 18.22
N ASP A 10 -22.67 23.39 18.69
CA ASP A 10 -23.35 24.67 18.58
C ASP A 10 -23.47 25.06 17.09
N PRO A 11 -24.67 25.20 16.51
CA PRO A 11 -24.85 25.48 15.08
C PRO A 11 -24.36 26.88 14.67
N GLU A 12 -24.21 27.80 15.62
CA GLU A 12 -23.86 29.19 15.36
C GLU A 12 -22.36 29.39 15.05
N LYS A 13 -21.49 28.50 15.54
CA LYS A 13 -20.02 28.58 15.32
C LYS A 13 -19.54 28.04 13.97
N LEU A 14 -20.39 27.35 13.19
CA LEU A 14 -20.01 26.87 11.85
C LEU A 14 -20.02 27.98 10.79
N SER A 15 -20.73 29.08 11.05
CA SER A 15 -20.79 30.26 10.18
C SER A 15 -19.49 31.10 10.17
N ARG A 16 -18.58 30.83 11.12
CA ARG A 16 -17.33 31.57 11.34
C ARG A 16 -16.09 30.73 11.09
N THR A 17 -16.13 29.88 10.07
CA THR A 17 -14.94 29.21 9.57
C THR A 17 -14.93 29.33 8.05
N GLY A 18 -13.75 29.65 7.53
CA GLY A 18 -13.26 29.62 6.14
C GLY A 18 -14.23 29.84 4.97
N ASN A 19 -13.83 30.67 4.01
CA ASN A 19 -14.50 30.87 2.72
C ASN A 19 -14.51 29.57 1.86
N TYR A 20 -15.28 28.56 2.24
CA TYR A 20 -15.43 27.30 1.48
C TYR A 20 -16.11 27.53 0.14
N SER A 21 -16.83 28.65 -0.02
CA SER A 21 -17.39 29.09 -1.30
C SER A 21 -16.30 29.28 -2.36
N LEU A 22 -15.11 29.75 -1.96
CA LEU A 22 -13.99 29.95 -2.87
C LEU A 22 -13.31 28.62 -3.23
N LEU A 23 -13.10 27.74 -2.24
CA LEU A 23 -12.59 26.38 -2.45
C LEU A 23 -13.52 25.56 -3.35
N GLY A 24 -14.84 25.67 -3.15
CA GLY A 24 -15.84 25.04 -4.00
C GLY A 24 -15.78 25.54 -5.44
N GLY A 25 -15.61 26.85 -5.63
CA GLY A 25 -15.42 27.45 -6.97
C GLY A 25 -14.15 26.93 -7.66
N ILE A 26 -13.04 26.82 -6.95
CA ILE A 26 -11.78 26.30 -7.50
C ILE A 26 -11.91 24.82 -7.88
N MET A 27 -12.57 23.99 -7.06
CA MET A 27 -12.78 22.57 -7.35
C MET A 27 -13.67 22.35 -8.58
N LEU A 28 -14.75 23.11 -8.71
CA LEU A 28 -15.62 23.06 -9.90
C LEU A 28 -14.90 23.54 -11.16
N LEU A 29 -14.09 24.60 -11.05
CA LEU A 29 -13.26 25.08 -12.16
C LEU A 29 -12.26 24.02 -12.62
N GLN A 30 -11.56 23.35 -11.69
CA GLN A 30 -10.62 22.27 -12.03
C GLN A 30 -11.32 21.08 -12.72
N PHE A 31 -12.53 20.73 -12.27
CA PHE A 31 -13.32 19.67 -12.90
C PHE A 31 -13.77 20.06 -14.31
N ALA A 32 -14.25 21.30 -14.49
CA ALA A 32 -14.64 21.84 -15.79
C ALA A 32 -13.47 21.91 -16.77
N VAL A 33 -12.29 22.37 -16.34
CA VAL A 33 -11.08 22.41 -17.19
C VAL A 33 -10.67 21.00 -17.64
N LYS A 34 -10.64 20.03 -16.72
CA LYS A 34 -10.33 18.63 -17.07
C LYS A 34 -11.37 18.02 -18.01
N LEU A 35 -12.65 18.33 -17.82
CA LEU A 35 -13.74 17.87 -18.68
C LEU A 35 -13.62 18.47 -20.08
N LEU A 36 -13.33 19.78 -20.19
CA LEU A 36 -13.13 20.45 -21.46
C LEU A 36 -11.90 19.93 -22.20
N LEU A 37 -10.78 19.69 -21.51
CA LEU A 37 -9.59 19.08 -22.12
C LEU A 37 -9.87 17.65 -22.60
N LYS A 38 -10.65 16.86 -21.85
CA LYS A 38 -11.05 15.51 -22.26
C LYS A 38 -11.99 15.54 -23.47
N ILE A 39 -12.88 16.53 -23.57
CA ILE A 39 -13.77 16.72 -24.73
C ILE A 39 -12.98 17.20 -25.96
N GLN A 40 -12.03 18.13 -25.80
CA GLN A 40 -11.18 18.58 -26.93
C GLN A 40 -10.25 17.46 -27.42
N ASN A 41 -9.68 16.66 -26.51
CA ASN A 41 -8.91 15.48 -26.91
C ASN A 41 -9.81 14.40 -27.55
N ALA A 42 -11.07 14.26 -27.10
CA ALA A 42 -12.04 13.32 -27.70
C ALA A 42 -12.60 13.81 -29.05
N THR A 43 -12.62 15.11 -29.33
CA THR A 43 -13.05 15.65 -30.64
C THR A 43 -11.97 15.52 -31.72
N SER A 44 -10.78 15.01 -31.36
CA SER A 44 -9.68 14.73 -32.29
C SER A 44 -9.52 13.24 -32.63
N GLN A 45 -10.48 12.36 -32.28
CA GLN A 45 -10.37 10.95 -32.64
C GLN A 45 -11.75 10.29 -32.77
N ASP A 46 -12.29 10.33 -33.98
CA ASP A 46 -13.18 9.28 -34.50
C ASP A 46 -12.67 8.94 -35.91
N ASP A 47 -11.84 7.91 -36.04
CA ASP A 47 -12.25 6.71 -36.79
C ASP A 47 -11.24 5.54 -36.63
N SER A 48 -11.82 4.36 -36.63
CA SER A 48 -11.39 2.96 -36.61
C SER A 48 -9.96 2.51 -37.02
N GLN A 49 -9.43 1.59 -36.18
CA GLN A 49 -8.76 0.30 -36.42
C GLN A 49 -7.71 0.07 -37.57
N GLU A 50 -6.63 -0.61 -37.16
CA GLU A 50 -5.63 -1.46 -37.85
C GLU A 50 -4.18 -0.95 -38.15
N GLU A 51 -3.25 -1.52 -37.35
CA GLU A 51 -1.94 -2.16 -37.65
C GLU A 51 -0.61 -1.41 -37.99
N ASP A 52 0.42 -1.78 -37.19
CA ASP A 52 1.83 -2.13 -37.49
C ASP A 52 3.06 -1.16 -37.45
N VAL A 53 3.91 -1.44 -36.44
CA VAL A 53 5.38 -1.73 -36.41
C VAL A 53 6.45 -0.63 -36.63
N ALA A 54 7.30 -0.44 -35.59
CA ALA A 54 8.78 -0.43 -35.72
C ALA A 54 9.47 -0.79 -34.38
N THR A 55 10.33 -1.80 -34.45
CA THR A 55 11.10 -2.52 -33.41
C THR A 55 12.30 -1.72 -32.84
N PRO A 56 12.92 -2.17 -31.74
CA PRO A 56 14.23 -2.79 -31.94
C PRO A 56 14.33 -4.21 -31.39
N SER A 57 14.72 -5.09 -32.31
CA SER A 57 15.51 -6.31 -32.19
C SER A 57 15.57 -7.04 -30.85
N GLY A 58 14.80 -8.13 -30.80
CA GLY A 58 14.97 -9.27 -29.91
C GLY A 58 14.00 -10.36 -30.35
N VAL A 59 14.38 -11.09 -31.40
CA VAL A 59 13.56 -12.10 -32.10
C VAL A 59 13.05 -13.17 -31.12
N PHE A 60 11.73 -13.24 -30.93
CA PHE A 60 11.05 -14.42 -30.37
C PHE A 60 9.84 -14.74 -31.25
N THR A 61 10.04 -15.66 -32.18
CA THR A 61 9.05 -16.09 -33.19
C THR A 61 8.38 -17.38 -32.74
N GLU A 62 7.64 -17.42 -31.63
CA GLU A 62 6.59 -18.43 -31.42
C GLU A 62 5.77 -18.17 -30.14
N VAL A 63 4.44 -18.20 -30.25
CA VAL A 63 3.51 -18.11 -29.10
C VAL A 63 3.72 -19.28 -28.11
N LYS A 64 4.31 -20.38 -28.58
CA LYS A 64 4.68 -21.57 -27.79
C LYS A 64 5.78 -21.33 -26.75
N GLN A 65 6.61 -20.29 -26.87
CA GLN A 65 7.64 -19.98 -25.86
C GLN A 65 7.06 -19.23 -24.64
N LEU A 66 5.86 -18.65 -24.74
CA LEU A 66 5.18 -17.99 -23.62
C LEU A 66 4.66 -19.00 -22.59
N GLU A 67 4.32 -20.23 -23.00
CA GLU A 67 3.85 -21.28 -22.08
C GLU A 67 4.96 -21.73 -21.12
N SER A 68 6.19 -21.87 -21.59
CA SER A 68 7.32 -22.19 -20.70
C SER A 68 7.64 -21.05 -19.72
N VAL A 69 7.50 -19.79 -20.15
CA VAL A 69 7.71 -18.62 -19.28
C VAL A 69 6.58 -18.50 -18.25
N GLN A 70 5.34 -18.76 -18.66
CA GLN A 70 4.18 -18.79 -17.75
C GLN A 70 4.35 -19.88 -16.67
N THR A 71 4.87 -21.06 -17.01
CA THR A 71 5.10 -22.12 -16.01
C THR A 71 6.20 -21.78 -15.00
N SER A 72 7.26 -21.06 -15.40
CA SER A 72 8.25 -20.53 -14.45
C SER A 72 7.65 -19.45 -13.55
N ILE A 73 6.87 -18.52 -14.12
CA ILE A 73 6.24 -17.44 -13.35
C ILE A 73 5.18 -18.00 -12.38
N ASP A 74 4.39 -18.98 -12.79
CA ASP A 74 3.38 -19.62 -11.94
C ASP A 74 4.01 -20.40 -10.78
N SER A 75 5.19 -20.99 -11.01
CA SER A 75 5.98 -21.65 -9.97
C SER A 75 6.55 -20.64 -8.96
N ASP A 76 7.07 -19.50 -9.44
CA ASP A 76 7.61 -18.44 -8.59
C ASP A 76 6.50 -17.72 -7.79
N GLN A 77 5.34 -17.49 -8.42
CA GLN A 77 4.17 -16.89 -7.76
C GLN A 77 3.58 -17.81 -6.68
N LYS A 78 3.58 -19.12 -6.92
CA LYS A 78 3.19 -20.12 -5.93
C LYS A 78 4.21 -20.23 -4.79
N LEU A 79 5.50 -20.00 -5.05
CA LEU A 79 6.52 -19.95 -4.01
C LEU A 79 6.38 -18.67 -3.16
N ALA A 80 6.23 -17.51 -3.80
CA ALA A 80 6.05 -16.22 -3.13
C ALA A 80 4.83 -16.22 -2.20
N SER A 81 3.72 -16.84 -2.62
CA SER A 81 2.53 -16.97 -1.78
C SER A 81 2.72 -17.91 -0.58
N ARG A 82 3.67 -18.86 -0.62
CA ARG A 82 4.04 -19.70 0.54
C ARG A 82 5.00 -19.03 1.51
N LEU A 83 5.76 -18.03 1.05
CA LEU A 83 6.66 -17.24 1.87
C LEU A 83 5.94 -16.09 2.57
N ASN A 84 4.72 -15.76 2.16
CA ASN A 84 3.92 -14.71 2.78
C ASN A 84 3.27 -15.23 4.08
N ILE A 85 3.84 -14.83 5.22
CA ILE A 85 3.30 -15.19 6.55
C ILE A 85 2.22 -14.18 6.92
N ASP A 86 0.99 -14.65 7.15
CA ASP A 86 -0.13 -13.89 7.70
C ASP A 86 -0.60 -14.54 9.00
N LEU A 87 -0.30 -13.87 10.12
CA LEU A 87 -0.65 -14.34 11.45
C LEU A 87 -2.15 -14.19 11.78
N SER A 88 -2.97 -13.69 10.84
CA SER A 88 -4.43 -13.78 10.91
C SER A 88 -4.91 -15.24 10.89
N ASP A 89 -4.19 -16.14 10.22
CA ASP A 89 -4.49 -17.58 10.25
C ASP A 89 -3.81 -18.24 11.46
N PRO A 90 -4.56 -18.75 12.46
CA PRO A 90 -3.99 -19.38 13.65
C PRO A 90 -3.14 -20.62 13.35
N LYS A 91 -3.29 -21.24 12.18
CA LYS A 91 -2.45 -22.38 11.76
C LYS A 91 -1.02 -21.96 11.44
N GLN A 92 -0.81 -20.72 11.06
CA GLN A 92 0.53 -20.18 10.86
C GLN A 92 1.16 -19.91 12.23
N LEU A 93 2.34 -20.50 12.45
CA LEU A 93 3.10 -20.40 13.70
C LEU A 93 2.26 -20.80 14.93
N PRO A 94 1.83 -22.07 15.04
CA PRO A 94 0.89 -22.53 16.07
C PRO A 94 1.46 -22.48 17.50
N TYR A 95 2.79 -22.36 17.64
CA TYR A 95 3.47 -22.19 18.91
C TYR A 95 3.45 -20.74 19.43
N LEU A 96 3.01 -19.77 18.62
CA LEU A 96 2.94 -18.38 19.01
C LEU A 96 1.62 -18.09 19.74
N PRO A 97 1.65 -17.57 20.99
CA PRO A 97 0.43 -17.26 21.74
C PRO A 97 -0.36 -16.12 21.06
N GLU A 98 -1.68 -16.15 21.17
CA GLU A 98 -2.57 -15.17 20.51
C GLU A 98 -2.22 -13.71 20.83
N SER A 99 -1.81 -13.42 22.08
CA SER A 99 -1.39 -12.09 22.52
C SER A 99 -0.15 -11.55 21.79
N SER A 100 0.67 -12.42 21.21
CA SER A 100 1.92 -12.06 20.54
C SER A 100 1.81 -12.07 19.01
N ARG A 101 0.61 -12.27 18.46
CA ARG A 101 0.36 -12.30 17.00
C ARG A 101 0.09 -10.93 16.40
N GLY A 102 -0.16 -9.92 17.23
CA GLY A 102 -0.52 -8.57 16.81
C GLY A 102 0.70 -7.67 16.57
N CYS A 103 0.61 -6.84 15.53
CA CYS A 103 1.54 -5.73 15.31
C CYS A 103 1.06 -4.51 16.09
N MET A 104 1.95 -3.91 16.85
CA MET A 104 1.66 -2.71 17.65
C MET A 104 1.68 -1.39 16.87
N LEU A 105 2.14 -1.39 15.61
CA LEU A 105 2.08 -0.20 14.74
C LEU A 105 0.74 -0.11 14.00
N CYS A 106 0.28 -1.21 13.38
CA CYS A 106 -1.01 -1.25 12.68
C CYS A 106 -2.16 -1.84 13.50
N LEU A 107 -1.89 -2.32 14.73
CA LEU A 107 -2.87 -2.91 15.66
C LEU A 107 -3.67 -4.09 15.07
N SER A 108 -3.09 -4.77 14.09
CA SER A 108 -3.68 -5.90 13.36
C SER A 108 -2.77 -7.12 13.47
N PRO A 109 -3.23 -8.35 13.13
CA PRO A 109 -2.34 -9.50 13.03
C PRO A 109 -1.16 -9.21 12.11
N MET A 110 0.03 -9.69 12.49
CA MET A 110 1.25 -9.40 11.74
C MET A 110 1.23 -10.08 10.37
N VAL A 111 1.58 -9.32 9.33
CA VAL A 111 1.84 -9.83 7.98
C VAL A 111 3.32 -9.63 7.68
N ASN A 112 3.99 -10.71 7.26
CA ASN A 112 5.43 -10.81 7.06
C ASN A 112 6.19 -10.22 8.25
N PRO A 113 6.16 -10.90 9.41
CA PRO A 113 6.77 -10.36 10.62
C PRO A 113 8.28 -10.16 10.43
N ALA A 114 8.79 -9.07 10.97
CA ALA A 114 10.19 -8.70 10.96
C ALA A 114 10.64 -8.30 12.36
N ALA A 115 11.81 -8.79 12.77
CA ALA A 115 12.40 -8.45 14.05
C ALA A 115 13.40 -7.31 13.89
N ALA A 116 13.29 -6.29 14.74
CA ALA A 116 14.35 -5.32 14.94
C ALA A 116 15.56 -5.98 15.63
N ASN A 117 16.75 -5.38 15.53
CA ASN A 117 17.96 -5.80 16.24
C ASN A 117 17.82 -5.90 17.77
N CYS A 118 16.80 -5.25 18.35
CA CYS A 118 16.47 -5.36 19.77
C CYS A 118 15.52 -6.53 20.10
N GLY A 119 15.06 -7.29 19.11
CA GLY A 119 14.15 -8.44 19.26
C GLY A 119 12.65 -8.13 19.22
N HIS A 120 12.25 -6.86 19.11
CA HIS A 120 10.84 -6.51 18.95
C HIS A 120 10.35 -6.78 17.53
N ILE A 121 9.12 -7.28 17.40
CA ILE A 121 8.57 -7.81 16.15
C ILE A 121 7.38 -6.98 15.67
N PHE A 122 7.34 -6.68 14.38
CA PHE A 122 6.30 -5.89 13.72
C PHE A 122 6.01 -6.47 12.32
N CYS A 123 5.01 -5.97 11.59
CA CYS A 123 4.92 -6.21 10.16
C CYS A 123 6.14 -5.59 9.46
N TRP A 124 6.70 -6.26 8.46
CA TRP A 124 7.80 -5.75 7.64
C TRP A 124 7.53 -4.33 7.14
N SER A 125 6.39 -4.10 6.49
CA SER A 125 6.01 -2.79 5.97
C SER A 125 5.95 -1.72 7.06
N CYS A 126 5.33 -2.05 8.20
CA CYS A 126 5.15 -1.10 9.29
C CYS A 126 6.48 -0.64 9.89
N ILE A 127 7.41 -1.55 10.16
CA ILE A 127 8.70 -1.16 10.75
C ILE A 127 9.61 -0.46 9.74
N VAL A 128 9.59 -0.88 8.46
CA VAL A 128 10.35 -0.22 7.39
C VAL A 128 9.89 1.22 7.21
N ASP A 129 8.58 1.47 7.18
CA ASP A 129 8.05 2.82 7.05
C ASP A 129 8.41 3.69 8.27
N TRP A 130 8.37 3.12 9.47
CA TRP A 130 8.76 3.83 10.70
C TRP A 130 10.24 4.25 10.70
N ILE A 131 11.15 3.32 10.41
CA ILE A 131 12.59 3.56 10.54
C ILE A 131 13.18 4.52 9.51
N ARG A 132 12.47 4.73 8.40
CA ARG A 132 12.83 5.74 7.39
C ARG A 132 12.78 7.16 7.95
N ASP A 133 11.79 7.42 8.80
CA ASP A 133 11.62 8.72 9.46
C ASP A 133 12.30 8.76 10.83
N HIS A 134 12.31 7.64 11.55
CA HIS A 134 12.77 7.53 12.93
C HIS A 134 13.71 6.31 13.08
N PRO A 135 15.04 6.46 12.99
CA PRO A 135 16.00 5.35 12.99
C PRO A 135 16.17 4.67 14.37
N GLU A 136 15.06 4.35 15.03
CA GLU A 136 14.94 3.75 16.35
C GLU A 136 13.75 2.80 16.41
N CYS A 137 13.82 1.81 17.31
CA CYS A 137 12.71 0.89 17.55
C CYS A 137 11.52 1.61 18.22
N PRO A 138 10.27 1.45 17.74
CA PRO A 138 9.08 2.08 18.33
C PRO A 138 8.83 1.75 19.81
N LEU A 139 9.36 0.62 20.32
CA LEU A 139 9.16 0.19 21.71
C LEU A 139 10.24 0.65 22.67
N CYS A 140 11.49 0.34 22.33
CA CYS A 140 12.62 0.55 23.25
C CYS A 140 13.55 1.69 22.84
N ARG A 141 13.31 2.32 21.68
CA ARG A 141 14.12 3.41 21.13
C ARG A 141 15.59 3.06 20.89
N GLN A 142 15.90 1.76 20.84
CA GLN A 142 17.22 1.32 20.42
C GLN A 142 17.40 1.64 18.93
N VAL A 143 18.59 2.13 18.56
CA VAL A 143 18.93 2.47 17.17
C VAL A 143 18.68 1.27 16.26
N CYS A 144 17.86 1.50 15.24
CA CYS A 144 17.45 0.48 14.28
C CYS A 144 17.46 1.07 12.87
N LEU A 145 18.18 0.42 11.95
CA LEU A 145 18.28 0.79 10.55
C LEU A 145 17.64 -0.30 9.70
N GLU A 146 17.26 0.00 8.46
CA GLU A 146 16.57 -0.96 7.57
C GLU A 146 17.40 -2.24 7.36
N GLN A 147 18.72 -2.09 7.22
CA GLN A 147 19.66 -3.21 7.12
C GLN A 147 19.78 -4.08 8.38
N ASN A 148 19.27 -3.62 9.52
CA ASN A 148 19.29 -4.35 10.79
C ASN A 148 17.98 -5.11 11.04
N LEU A 149 17.01 -5.02 10.13
CA LEU A 149 15.78 -5.79 10.21
C LEU A 149 16.03 -7.23 9.75
N LEU A 150 15.58 -8.18 10.56
CA LEU A 150 15.58 -9.59 10.20
C LEU A 150 14.16 -10.00 9.78
N PRO A 151 13.90 -10.31 8.50
CA PRO A 151 12.63 -10.89 8.08
C PRO A 151 12.49 -12.30 8.68
N LEU A 152 11.29 -12.63 9.17
CA LEU A 152 10.97 -13.94 9.75
C LEU A 152 10.16 -14.84 8.80
N CYS A 153 10.02 -14.43 7.53
CA CYS A 153 9.38 -15.17 6.45
C CYS A 153 10.28 -16.24 5.84
#